data_AF-A0A916SNZ2-F1
#
_entry.id   AF-A0A916SNZ2-F1
#
_cell.length_a   1.000
_cell.length_b   1.000
_cell.length_c   1.000
_cell.angle_alpha   90.00
_cell.angle_beta   90.00
_cell.angle_gamma   90.00
#
_symmetry.space_group_name_H-M   'P 1'
#
loop_
_entity.id
_entity.type
_entity.pdbx_description
1 polymer ?
#
loop_
_entity_poly.entity_id
_entity_poly.type
_entity_poly.pdbx_seq_one_letter_code
_entity_poly.pdbx_strand_id
1 'polypeptide(L)'
;MRLGIIIPTEEQKTQAGVRIRYERIKPALQLLGHDLDFIPIQGLASTSKPTHAIYLISKCYDARAILAAQRLHSLGAYVGVDLFDDNFSQLTDSRFVRLRYWLRTLLPHCSFILCSTPGMQDVASAYGPALPTHVMNDTAEPFDAETLAKTLVLKLDRAQQLRRIDVAWFGMGDNPNFPVGLADLAAYGSDIDRLRGHGFDIHLSILTNQRSMTADNLAPLRKLATAFAIEEWTVEREAALLARSLVSFLPVNAQSFSRVKSLNRALTALTAGTQVLSSGYPLYQPLEQFIYRCPRQLTADLKQGELLMRPATVRPFCERTHPLADIETETKKLMDFLSGMQSPQRLPGQSNASFAVIHGQETLGDTHKFAQKQNVLSVASPLCKLDLNFDVRFRYNQHGGLMVLVNKKKSSLIDTRLIPKLDPPTKVLSTDYLVIDVSTVFPDIATPGHSLIQLESPATNAAAYPVIMGYVIEILYRIFPGLGSVMSEQSKRLPWALPMKSAFEVVQ
;
A
#
# COMPACT_ATOMS: atom_id res chain seq x y z
N MET A 1 -6.58 23.46 -9.87
CA MET A 1 -6.59 22.89 -8.51
C MET A 1 -5.21 22.32 -8.22
N ARG A 2 -4.73 22.34 -6.97
CA ARG A 2 -3.43 21.74 -6.60
C ARG A 2 -3.66 20.46 -5.81
N LEU A 3 -3.08 19.36 -6.27
CA LEU A 3 -3.13 18.03 -5.68
C LEU A 3 -1.79 17.70 -5.02
N GLY A 4 -1.81 17.27 -3.76
CA GLY A 4 -0.64 16.81 -3.02
C GLY A 4 -0.68 15.30 -2.80
N ILE A 5 0.15 14.54 -3.51
CA ILE A 5 0.26 13.09 -3.32
C ILE A 5 1.22 12.82 -2.16
N ILE A 6 0.68 12.38 -1.03
CA ILE A 6 1.44 12.05 0.17
C ILE A 6 2.07 10.67 -0.03
N ILE A 7 3.40 10.63 -0.02
CA ILE A 7 4.21 9.43 -0.20
C ILE A 7 5.06 9.14 1.05
N PRO A 8 5.49 7.89 1.31
CA PRO A 8 6.23 7.55 2.52
C PRO A 8 7.61 8.20 2.59
N THR A 9 8.29 8.27 1.46
CA THR A 9 9.65 8.83 1.29
C THR A 9 9.86 9.32 -0.14
N GLU A 10 10.96 10.02 -0.40
CA GLU A 10 11.34 10.49 -1.74
C GLU A 10 11.63 9.33 -2.71
N GLU A 11 12.24 8.24 -2.22
CA GLU A 11 12.57 7.07 -3.04
C GLU A 11 11.32 6.43 -3.65
N GLN A 12 10.16 6.58 -2.99
CA GLN A 12 8.89 6.04 -3.47
C GLN A 12 8.48 6.60 -4.84
N LYS A 13 8.95 7.81 -5.23
CA LYS A 13 8.67 8.43 -6.54
C LYS A 13 9.09 7.54 -7.72
N THR A 14 10.17 6.77 -7.52
CA THR A 14 10.72 5.88 -8.55
C THR A 14 9.92 4.59 -8.73
N GLN A 15 9.03 4.26 -7.78
CA GLN A 15 8.27 3.01 -7.86
C GLN A 15 7.15 3.10 -8.89
N ALA A 16 6.86 1.97 -9.55
CA ALA A 16 5.85 1.86 -10.58
C ALA A 16 4.47 2.43 -10.14
N GLY A 17 4.07 2.20 -8.89
CA GLY A 17 2.80 2.72 -8.37
C GLY A 17 2.69 4.25 -8.38
N VAL A 18 3.79 4.99 -8.25
CA VAL A 18 3.78 6.46 -8.34
C VAL A 18 3.97 6.91 -9.78
N ARG A 19 4.98 6.35 -10.46
CA ARG A 19 5.32 6.69 -11.85
C ARG A 19 4.15 6.46 -12.81
N ILE A 20 3.52 5.30 -12.74
CA ILE A 20 2.42 4.92 -13.65
C ILE A 20 1.14 5.68 -13.31
N ARG A 21 0.82 5.78 -12.02
CA ARG A 21 -0.48 6.29 -11.58
C ARG A 21 -0.58 7.81 -11.59
N TYR A 22 0.46 8.51 -11.14
CA TYR A 22 0.41 9.95 -10.95
C TYR A 22 1.32 10.71 -11.91
N GLU A 23 2.56 10.24 -12.15
CA GLU A 23 3.49 10.96 -13.03
C GLU A 23 2.98 11.01 -14.48
N ARG A 24 2.38 9.91 -14.98
CA ARG A 24 1.84 9.83 -16.35
C ARG A 24 0.70 10.82 -16.61
N ILE A 25 -0.14 11.11 -15.61
CA ILE A 25 -1.28 12.04 -15.78
C ILE A 25 -0.90 13.51 -15.54
N LYS A 26 0.27 13.77 -14.96
CA LYS A 26 0.71 15.11 -14.60
C LYS A 26 0.73 16.10 -15.78
N PRO A 27 1.21 15.76 -17.00
CA PRO A 27 1.14 16.67 -18.13
C PRO A 27 -0.29 17.03 -18.54
N ALA A 28 -1.21 16.05 -18.54
CA ALA A 28 -2.62 16.30 -18.86
C ALA A 28 -3.31 17.16 -17.78
N LEU A 29 -2.97 16.96 -16.50
CA LEU A 29 -3.45 17.82 -15.42
C LEU A 29 -3.03 19.28 -15.63
N GLN A 30 -1.78 19.52 -16.03
CA GLN A 30 -1.25 20.86 -16.31
C GLN A 30 -1.98 21.54 -17.47
N LEU A 31 -2.30 20.81 -18.53
CA LEU A 31 -3.11 21.33 -19.65
C LEU A 31 -4.53 21.73 -19.22
N LEU A 32 -5.09 21.08 -18.19
CA LEU A 32 -6.37 21.46 -17.57
C LEU A 32 -6.24 22.57 -16.50
N GLY A 33 -5.04 23.16 -16.33
CA GLY A 33 -4.80 24.20 -15.33
C GLY A 33 -4.76 23.66 -13.89
N HIS A 34 -4.26 22.44 -13.70
CA HIS A 34 -4.10 21.80 -12.41
C HIS A 34 -2.66 21.37 -12.17
N ASP A 35 -2.24 21.35 -10.90
CA ASP A 35 -0.89 20.95 -10.51
C ASP A 35 -0.93 19.71 -9.63
N LEU A 36 0.10 18.88 -9.76
CA LEU A 36 0.33 17.70 -8.93
C LEU A 36 1.74 17.74 -8.36
N ASP A 37 1.81 17.73 -7.03
CA ASP A 37 3.06 17.68 -6.26
C ASP A 37 3.14 16.39 -5.44
N PHE A 38 4.35 15.86 -5.29
CA PHE A 38 4.63 14.74 -4.39
C PHE A 38 5.19 15.26 -3.07
N ILE A 39 4.62 14.81 -1.96
CA ILE A 39 4.95 15.30 -0.62
C ILE A 39 5.37 14.11 0.25
N PRO A 40 6.65 13.97 0.60
CA PRO A 40 7.06 13.03 1.64
C PRO A 40 6.32 13.32 2.92
N ILE A 41 5.82 12.26 3.57
CA ILE A 41 4.97 12.40 4.75
C ILE A 41 5.66 13.19 5.87
N GLN A 42 6.98 13.08 6.02
CA GLN A 42 7.77 13.82 7.01
C GLN A 42 7.66 15.34 6.84
N GLY A 43 7.44 15.82 5.60
CA GLY A 43 7.25 17.24 5.29
C GLY A 43 5.96 17.83 5.87
N LEU A 44 4.98 16.98 6.24
CA LEU A 44 3.69 17.42 6.78
C LEU A 44 3.68 17.62 8.29
N ALA A 45 4.78 17.29 8.98
CA ALA A 45 4.83 17.36 10.44
C ALA A 45 4.66 18.79 10.99
N SER A 46 5.06 19.79 10.20
CA SER A 46 5.08 21.21 10.61
C SER A 46 4.07 22.06 9.83
N THR A 47 3.18 21.46 9.05
CA THR A 47 2.23 22.19 8.20
C THR A 47 1.18 22.92 9.06
N SER A 48 1.24 24.25 9.05
CA SER A 48 0.28 25.11 9.76
C SER A 48 -0.95 25.44 8.91
N LYS A 49 -0.80 25.46 7.58
CA LYS A 49 -1.87 25.72 6.61
C LYS A 49 -1.73 24.77 5.41
N PRO A 50 -2.84 24.23 4.87
CA PRO A 50 -2.80 23.45 3.65
C PRO A 50 -2.31 24.31 2.47
N THR A 51 -1.36 23.78 1.71
CA THR A 51 -0.83 24.38 0.47
C THR A 51 -1.53 23.84 -0.78
N HIS A 52 -2.28 22.75 -0.62
CA HIS A 52 -3.01 22.04 -1.67
C HIS A 52 -4.49 21.99 -1.28
N ALA A 53 -5.36 21.95 -2.29
CA ALA A 53 -6.79 21.79 -2.05
C ALA A 53 -7.13 20.34 -1.68
N ILE A 54 -6.40 19.40 -2.28
CA ILE A 54 -6.59 17.96 -2.14
C ILE A 54 -5.27 17.31 -1.76
N TYR A 55 -5.31 16.43 -0.78
CA TYR A 55 -4.20 15.55 -0.39
C TYR A 55 -4.60 14.10 -0.58
N LEU A 56 -3.77 13.30 -1.24
CA LEU A 56 -4.02 11.88 -1.48
C LEU A 56 -2.97 11.03 -0.79
N ILE A 57 -3.37 10.16 0.13
CA ILE A 57 -2.47 9.26 0.83
C ILE A 57 -2.18 8.03 -0.02
N SER A 58 -0.91 7.84 -0.39
CA SER A 58 -0.45 6.75 -1.25
C SER A 58 0.60 5.90 -0.55
N LYS A 59 0.24 4.65 -0.19
CA LYS A 59 1.12 3.65 0.46
C LYS A 59 1.78 4.04 1.80
N CYS A 60 1.29 5.07 2.48
CA CYS A 60 1.77 5.45 3.82
C CYS A 60 1.09 4.60 4.92
N TYR A 61 1.44 3.32 5.01
CA TYR A 61 0.81 2.36 5.94
C TYR A 61 1.29 2.46 7.39
N ASP A 62 1.30 3.65 7.96
CA ASP A 62 1.66 3.89 9.36
C ASP A 62 0.86 5.04 10.00
N ALA A 63 1.03 5.23 11.31
CA ALA A 63 0.26 6.21 12.08
C ALA A 63 0.50 7.67 11.67
N ARG A 64 1.61 8.01 11.00
CA ARG A 64 1.85 9.37 10.50
C ARG A 64 0.80 9.75 9.46
N ALA A 65 0.31 8.78 8.67
CA ALA A 65 -0.72 9.04 7.67
C ALA A 65 -2.07 9.39 8.30
N ILE A 66 -2.40 8.71 9.40
CA ILE A 66 -3.61 8.98 10.19
C ILE A 66 -3.52 10.39 10.80
N LEU A 67 -2.39 10.71 11.44
CA LEU A 67 -2.16 12.04 12.00
C LEU A 67 -2.19 13.15 10.94
N ALA A 68 -1.55 12.91 9.78
CA ALA A 68 -1.56 13.84 8.66
C ALA A 68 -2.98 14.05 8.12
N ALA A 69 -3.75 12.98 7.92
CA ALA A 69 -5.14 13.05 7.47
C ALA A 69 -6.01 13.85 8.43
N GLN A 70 -5.98 13.51 9.72
CA GLN A 70 -6.71 14.21 10.76
C GLN A 70 -6.36 15.70 10.77
N ARG A 71 -5.06 16.03 10.74
CA ARG A 71 -4.61 17.43 10.74
C ARG A 71 -5.08 18.18 9.50
N LEU A 72 -4.87 17.63 8.30
CA LEU A 72 -5.26 18.26 7.04
C LEU A 72 -6.77 18.45 6.95
N HIS A 73 -7.55 17.44 7.36
CA HIS A 73 -9.00 17.51 7.43
C HIS A 73 -9.47 18.59 8.41
N SER A 74 -8.88 18.68 9.61
CA SER A 74 -9.20 19.74 10.58
C SER A 74 -8.90 21.15 10.07
N LEU A 75 -7.93 21.27 9.16
CA LEU A 75 -7.60 22.52 8.47
C LEU A 75 -8.50 22.81 7.26
N GLY A 76 -9.46 21.94 6.96
CA GLY A 76 -10.43 22.09 5.87
C GLY A 76 -9.95 21.62 4.50
N ALA A 77 -8.86 20.85 4.41
CA ALA A 77 -8.44 20.24 3.16
C ALA A 77 -9.23 18.95 2.86
N TYR A 78 -9.41 18.64 1.58
CA TYR A 78 -9.89 17.31 1.19
C TYR A 78 -8.76 16.30 1.34
N VAL A 79 -9.05 15.18 1.99
CA VAL A 79 -8.10 14.10 2.16
C VAL A 79 -8.66 12.84 1.52
N GLY A 80 -7.95 12.26 0.57
CA GLY A 80 -8.26 10.96 -0.01
C GLY A 80 -7.27 9.90 0.44
N VAL A 81 -7.65 8.64 0.29
CA VAL A 81 -6.72 7.50 0.33
C VAL A 81 -6.77 6.78 -1.02
N ASP A 82 -5.62 6.32 -1.51
CA ASP A 82 -5.53 5.55 -2.74
C ASP A 82 -5.23 4.07 -2.48
N LEU A 83 -6.15 3.21 -2.91
CA LEU A 83 -6.13 1.77 -2.69
C LEU A 83 -5.93 1.05 -4.03
N PHE A 84 -4.70 0.63 -4.32
CA PHE A 84 -4.38 -0.05 -5.57
C PHE A 84 -3.65 -1.38 -5.42
N ASP A 85 -3.52 -1.86 -4.18
CA ASP A 85 -3.05 -3.19 -3.81
C ASP A 85 -4.01 -3.78 -2.77
N ASP A 86 -4.57 -4.96 -3.01
CA ASP A 86 -5.45 -5.60 -2.04
C ASP A 86 -4.65 -6.30 -0.93
N ASN A 87 -4.45 -5.56 0.16
CA ASN A 87 -3.97 -6.08 1.43
C ASN A 87 -5.08 -6.13 2.48
N PHE A 88 -6.35 -6.01 2.08
CA PHE A 88 -7.46 -5.69 2.98
C PHE A 88 -8.57 -6.74 2.97
N SER A 89 -8.75 -7.49 1.89
CA SER A 89 -9.83 -8.49 1.75
C SER A 89 -9.61 -9.77 2.57
N GLN A 90 -8.35 -10.12 2.91
CA GLN A 90 -8.03 -11.33 3.67
C GLN A 90 -8.29 -11.17 5.17
N LEU A 91 -9.56 -11.27 5.57
CA LEU A 91 -10.01 -11.00 6.93
C LEU A 91 -9.44 -11.95 7.99
N THR A 92 -9.16 -13.19 7.61
CA THR A 92 -8.66 -14.26 8.52
C THR A 92 -7.15 -14.27 8.66
N ASP A 93 -6.42 -13.57 7.78
CA ASP A 93 -4.96 -13.52 7.85
C ASP A 93 -4.52 -12.43 8.84
N SER A 94 -3.83 -12.86 9.90
CA SER A 94 -3.38 -12.02 11.01
C SER A 94 -2.33 -11.00 10.59
N ARG A 95 -1.54 -11.28 9.53
CA ARG A 95 -0.48 -10.40 9.02
C ARG A 95 -1.03 -9.06 8.53
N PHE A 96 -2.31 -9.04 8.13
CA PHE A 96 -2.99 -7.89 7.56
C PHE A 96 -3.90 -7.14 8.55
N VAL A 97 -4.06 -7.62 9.79
CA VAL A 97 -4.93 -6.94 10.78
C VAL A 97 -4.48 -5.49 11.00
N ARG A 98 -3.17 -5.23 11.04
CA ARG A 98 -2.61 -3.87 11.14
C ARG A 98 -3.03 -2.95 10.00
N LEU A 99 -3.09 -3.47 8.76
CA LEU A 99 -3.46 -2.67 7.59
C LEU A 99 -4.97 -2.38 7.59
N ARG A 100 -5.78 -3.35 8.04
CA ARG A 100 -7.21 -3.14 8.26
C ARG A 100 -7.47 -2.12 9.37
N TYR A 101 -6.74 -2.20 10.48
CA TYR A 101 -6.79 -1.21 11.56
C TYR A 101 -6.38 0.18 11.05
N TRP A 102 -5.28 0.26 10.30
CA TRP A 102 -4.81 1.51 9.69
C TRP A 102 -5.89 2.12 8.81
N LEU A 103 -6.48 1.33 7.90
CA LEU A 103 -7.51 1.83 6.99
C LEU A 103 -8.76 2.29 7.77
N ARG A 104 -9.26 1.49 8.71
CA ARG A 104 -10.43 1.85 9.54
C ARG A 104 -10.22 3.11 10.37
N THR A 105 -9.00 3.32 10.87
CA THR A 105 -8.67 4.53 11.64
C THR A 105 -8.46 5.74 10.74
N LEU A 106 -8.00 5.53 9.51
CA LEU A 106 -7.75 6.58 8.53
C LEU A 106 -9.04 7.13 7.91
N LEU A 107 -9.96 6.26 7.49
CA LEU A 107 -11.14 6.62 6.69
C LEU A 107 -12.05 7.69 7.31
N PRO A 108 -12.26 7.77 8.65
CA PRO A 108 -13.02 8.86 9.27
C PRO A 108 -12.44 10.26 9.02
N HIS A 109 -11.18 10.35 8.59
CA HIS A 109 -10.50 11.59 8.23
C HIS A 109 -10.38 11.80 6.72
N CYS A 110 -10.95 10.90 5.92
CA CYS A 110 -10.97 10.99 4.47
C CYS A 110 -12.32 11.53 3.97
N SER A 111 -12.27 12.28 2.87
CA SER A 111 -13.43 12.78 2.13
C SER A 111 -13.79 11.87 0.94
N PHE A 112 -12.86 11.03 0.48
CA PHE A 112 -13.06 10.12 -0.65
C PHE A 112 -12.03 8.99 -0.66
N ILE A 113 -12.26 8.00 -1.53
CA ILE A 113 -11.34 6.91 -1.82
C ILE A 113 -11.05 6.89 -3.33
N LEU A 114 -9.78 6.76 -3.71
CA LEU A 114 -9.40 6.31 -5.04
C LEU A 114 -9.03 4.83 -4.99
N CYS A 115 -9.31 4.11 -6.07
CA CYS A 115 -8.89 2.73 -6.21
C CYS A 115 -8.49 2.40 -7.64
N SER A 116 -7.74 1.31 -7.87
CA SER A 116 -7.19 1.01 -9.20
C SER A 116 -8.11 0.24 -10.13
N THR A 117 -9.12 -0.46 -9.59
CA THR A 117 -10.00 -1.35 -10.35
C THR A 117 -11.38 -1.42 -9.70
N PRO A 118 -12.42 -1.83 -10.44
CA PRO A 118 -13.75 -2.09 -9.86
C PRO A 118 -13.72 -3.10 -8.71
N GLY A 119 -12.94 -4.18 -8.84
CA GLY A 119 -12.80 -5.15 -7.73
C GLY A 119 -12.17 -4.53 -6.47
N MET A 120 -11.33 -3.51 -6.62
CA MET A 120 -10.77 -2.78 -5.49
C MET A 120 -11.76 -1.74 -4.91
N GLN A 121 -12.70 -1.25 -5.71
CA GLN A 121 -13.84 -0.45 -5.25
C GLN A 121 -14.77 -1.27 -4.35
N ASP A 122 -15.00 -2.54 -4.67
CA ASP A 122 -15.79 -3.45 -3.82
C ASP A 122 -15.12 -3.62 -2.44
N VAL A 123 -13.79 -3.82 -2.44
CA VAL A 123 -13.03 -3.91 -1.19
C VAL A 123 -13.07 -2.59 -0.43
N ALA A 124 -12.94 -1.44 -1.10
CA ALA A 124 -13.03 -0.13 -0.45
C ALA A 124 -14.41 0.10 0.21
N SER A 125 -15.48 -0.28 -0.49
CA SER A 125 -16.87 -0.13 -0.03
C SER A 125 -17.15 -0.94 1.24
N ALA A 126 -16.46 -2.06 1.45
CA ALA A 126 -16.55 -2.83 2.69
C ALA A 126 -15.98 -2.10 3.92
N TYR A 127 -15.14 -1.08 3.74
CA TYR A 127 -14.55 -0.29 4.83
C TYR A 127 -15.17 1.11 4.97
N GLY A 128 -15.58 1.73 3.87
CA GLY A 128 -16.14 3.08 3.87
C GLY A 128 -17.32 3.22 2.90
N PRO A 129 -18.46 2.54 3.15
CA PRO A 129 -19.58 2.51 2.21
C PRO A 129 -20.23 3.89 1.97
N ALA A 130 -20.05 4.83 2.89
CA ALA A 130 -20.54 6.20 2.77
C ALA A 130 -19.58 7.16 2.04
N LEU A 131 -18.33 6.74 1.79
CA LEU A 131 -17.34 7.59 1.15
C LEU A 131 -17.45 7.51 -0.38
N PRO A 132 -17.51 8.65 -1.08
CA PRO A 132 -17.38 8.68 -2.53
C PRO A 132 -16.11 7.95 -2.96
N THR A 133 -16.27 6.97 -3.86
CA THR A 133 -15.16 6.13 -4.33
C THR A 133 -15.07 6.22 -5.85
N HIS A 134 -13.86 6.52 -6.34
CA HIS A 134 -13.57 6.61 -7.77
C HIS A 134 -12.55 5.55 -8.19
N VAL A 135 -12.87 4.83 -9.26
CA VAL A 135 -11.91 3.93 -9.92
C VAL A 135 -11.03 4.78 -10.83
N MET A 136 -9.80 5.01 -10.39
CA MET A 136 -8.76 5.63 -11.18
C MET A 136 -7.90 4.53 -11.81
N ASN A 137 -7.99 4.33 -13.12
CA ASN A 137 -7.21 3.30 -13.82
C ASN A 137 -5.73 3.71 -13.95
N ASP A 138 -4.85 2.71 -14.07
CA ASP A 138 -3.47 2.97 -14.49
C ASP A 138 -3.44 3.26 -16.00
N THR A 139 -2.87 4.40 -16.38
CA THR A 139 -2.81 4.82 -17.79
C THR A 139 -1.68 4.13 -18.55
N ALA A 140 -1.86 3.96 -19.86
CA ALA A 140 -0.82 3.50 -20.77
C ALA A 140 0.11 4.65 -21.16
N GLU A 141 1.34 4.33 -21.58
CA GLU A 141 2.18 5.32 -22.24
C GLU A 141 1.60 5.65 -23.63
N PRO A 142 1.73 6.89 -24.11
CA PRO A 142 1.32 7.23 -25.46
C PRO A 142 2.03 6.33 -26.48
N PHE A 143 1.29 5.85 -27.48
CA PHE A 143 1.84 5.04 -28.57
C PHE A 143 1.20 5.46 -29.89
N ASP A 144 1.97 5.32 -30.96
CA ASP A 144 1.51 5.58 -32.33
C ASP A 144 1.00 4.29 -32.98
N ALA A 145 -0.22 4.34 -33.52
CA ALA A 145 -0.89 3.16 -34.08
C ALA A 145 -0.17 2.61 -35.32
N GLU A 146 0.37 3.48 -36.18
CA GLU A 146 1.10 3.04 -37.38
C GLU A 146 2.43 2.37 -37.02
N THR A 147 3.17 2.96 -36.08
CA THR A 147 4.41 2.41 -35.55
C THR A 147 4.17 1.07 -34.85
N LEU A 148 3.07 0.95 -34.10
CA LEU A 148 2.66 -0.31 -33.49
C LEU A 148 2.37 -1.38 -34.56
N ALA A 149 1.61 -1.04 -35.60
CA ALA A 149 1.32 -1.96 -36.71
C ALA A 149 2.60 -2.45 -37.41
N LYS A 150 3.54 -1.54 -37.71
CA LYS A 150 4.85 -1.87 -38.29
C LYS A 150 5.65 -2.80 -37.37
N THR A 151 5.68 -2.51 -36.07
CA THR A 151 6.38 -3.32 -35.06
C THR A 151 5.83 -4.74 -34.97
N LEU A 152 4.50 -4.91 -35.05
CA LEU A 152 3.85 -6.22 -35.02
C LEU A 152 4.27 -7.09 -36.22
N VAL A 153 4.34 -6.51 -37.42
CA VAL A 153 4.81 -7.21 -38.63
C VAL A 153 6.27 -7.62 -38.48
N LEU A 154 7.15 -6.70 -38.09
CA LEU A 154 8.58 -6.97 -37.92
C LEU A 154 8.85 -8.10 -36.93
N LYS A 155 8.10 -8.14 -35.81
CA LYS A 155 8.24 -9.20 -34.81
C LYS A 155 7.73 -10.55 -35.30
N LEU A 156 6.61 -10.57 -36.02
CA LEU A 156 6.08 -11.78 -36.65
C LEU A 156 7.10 -12.36 -37.64
N ASP A 157 7.57 -11.52 -38.58
CA ASP A 157 8.53 -11.91 -39.61
C ASP A 157 9.81 -12.46 -38.98
N ARG A 158 10.36 -11.75 -37.98
CA ARG A 158 11.54 -12.18 -37.24
C ARG A 158 11.34 -13.55 -36.59
N ALA A 159 10.21 -13.76 -35.91
CA ALA A 159 9.93 -15.02 -35.23
C ALA A 159 9.80 -16.20 -36.21
N GLN A 160 9.17 -15.97 -37.36
CA GLN A 160 9.02 -16.97 -38.41
C GLN A 160 10.36 -17.28 -39.10
N GLN A 161 11.14 -16.26 -39.46
CA GLN A 161 12.44 -16.40 -40.11
C GLN A 161 13.46 -17.11 -39.21
N LEU A 162 13.55 -16.70 -37.94
CA LEU A 162 14.49 -17.31 -36.98
C LEU A 162 13.98 -18.63 -36.40
N ARG A 163 12.72 -19.00 -36.67
CA ARG A 163 12.03 -20.12 -36.01
C ARG A 163 12.19 -20.07 -34.49
N ARG A 164 12.04 -18.88 -33.91
CA ARG A 164 12.29 -18.59 -32.50
C ARG A 164 11.18 -17.72 -31.90
N ILE A 165 10.78 -18.03 -30.68
CA ILE A 165 9.87 -17.21 -29.86
C ILE A 165 10.67 -16.64 -28.69
N ASP A 166 10.93 -15.34 -28.75
CA ASP A 166 11.47 -14.57 -27.63
C ASP A 166 10.34 -14.23 -26.65
N VAL A 167 10.44 -14.77 -25.43
CA VAL A 167 9.47 -14.63 -24.35
C VAL A 167 10.02 -13.68 -23.28
N ALA A 168 9.28 -12.62 -23.01
CA ALA A 168 9.53 -11.69 -21.92
C ALA A 168 8.74 -12.07 -20.67
N TRP A 169 9.37 -11.99 -19.51
CA TRP A 169 8.70 -11.78 -18.24
C TRP A 169 9.33 -10.56 -17.57
N PHE A 170 8.54 -9.58 -17.12
CA PHE A 170 9.07 -8.37 -16.49
C PHE A 170 8.19 -7.89 -15.34
N GLY A 171 8.81 -7.39 -14.27
CA GLY A 171 8.12 -6.73 -13.16
C GLY A 171 8.67 -7.12 -11.78
N MET A 172 7.92 -6.75 -10.74
CA MET A 172 8.27 -7.08 -9.36
C MET A 172 8.23 -8.59 -9.15
N GLY A 173 9.37 -9.18 -8.80
CA GLY A 173 9.55 -10.61 -8.65
C GLY A 173 9.15 -11.16 -7.30
N ASP A 174 8.92 -10.27 -6.33
CA ASP A 174 8.57 -10.61 -4.96
C ASP A 174 7.41 -9.78 -4.43
N ASN A 175 6.71 -10.35 -3.46
CA ASN A 175 5.84 -9.60 -2.57
C ASN A 175 6.06 -10.12 -1.13
N PRO A 176 6.15 -9.22 -0.14
CA PRO A 176 6.46 -9.63 1.22
C PRO A 176 5.36 -10.45 1.91
N ASN A 177 4.15 -10.48 1.36
CA ASN A 177 3.00 -11.12 1.98
C ASN A 177 2.36 -12.21 1.09
N PHE A 178 2.64 -12.22 -0.21
CA PHE A 178 1.98 -13.09 -1.18
C PHE A 178 3.00 -13.82 -2.06
N PRO A 179 2.82 -15.12 -2.36
CA PRO A 179 3.65 -15.85 -3.32
C PRO A 179 3.25 -15.46 -4.75
N VAL A 180 3.68 -14.29 -5.19
CA VAL A 180 3.45 -13.74 -6.55
C VAL A 180 4.78 -13.42 -7.24
N GLY A 181 4.73 -13.07 -8.52
CA GLY A 181 5.91 -12.63 -9.26
C GLY A 181 6.69 -13.81 -9.83
N LEU A 182 7.92 -14.05 -9.35
CA LEU A 182 8.71 -15.21 -9.79
C LEU A 182 8.07 -16.55 -9.37
N ALA A 183 7.34 -16.55 -8.24
CA ALA A 183 6.56 -17.71 -7.82
C ALA A 183 5.47 -18.08 -8.85
N ASP A 184 4.80 -17.08 -9.43
CA ASP A 184 3.82 -17.31 -10.50
C ASP A 184 4.50 -17.82 -11.78
N LEU A 185 5.63 -17.23 -12.15
CA LEU A 185 6.40 -17.68 -13.30
C LEU A 185 6.78 -19.16 -13.18
N ALA A 186 7.25 -19.59 -12.01
CA ALA A 186 7.58 -20.98 -11.75
C ALA A 186 6.33 -21.88 -11.76
N ALA A 187 5.26 -21.47 -11.09
CA ALA A 187 4.03 -22.25 -10.96
C ALA A 187 3.34 -22.51 -12.30
N TYR A 188 3.40 -21.55 -13.23
CA TYR A 188 2.83 -21.65 -14.57
C TYR A 188 3.89 -21.97 -15.64
N GLY A 189 5.10 -22.38 -15.25
CA GLY A 189 6.21 -22.66 -16.16
C GLY A 189 5.89 -23.67 -17.26
N SER A 190 5.01 -24.64 -16.97
CA SER A 190 4.57 -25.63 -17.95
C SER A 190 3.86 -25.01 -19.16
N ASP A 191 3.26 -23.82 -19.03
CA ASP A 191 2.62 -23.14 -20.16
C ASP A 191 3.64 -22.54 -21.13
N ILE A 192 4.80 -22.10 -20.63
CA ILE A 192 5.93 -21.74 -21.49
C ILE A 192 6.50 -23.00 -22.16
N ASP A 193 6.65 -24.09 -21.39
CA ASP A 193 7.20 -25.34 -21.92
C ASP A 193 6.30 -25.94 -23.02
N ARG A 194 4.98 -25.70 -22.96
CA ARG A 194 4.01 -26.08 -24.01
C ARG A 194 4.17 -25.30 -25.32
N LEU A 195 4.94 -24.21 -25.36
CA LEU A 195 5.32 -23.56 -26.62
C LEU A 195 6.34 -24.41 -27.41
N ARG A 196 7.08 -25.28 -26.71
CA ARG A 196 8.09 -26.16 -27.31
C ARG A 196 7.43 -27.29 -28.11
N GLY A 197 8.21 -27.89 -29.01
CA GLY A 197 7.74 -29.00 -29.83
C GLY A 197 6.83 -28.59 -30.99
N HIS A 198 6.57 -27.29 -31.15
CA HIS A 198 5.78 -26.74 -32.26
C HIS A 198 6.64 -26.19 -33.40
N GLY A 199 7.93 -26.54 -33.44
CA GLY A 199 8.88 -26.15 -34.48
C GLY A 199 9.50 -24.77 -34.28
N PHE A 200 9.41 -24.22 -33.07
CA PHE A 200 10.09 -22.98 -32.66
C PHE A 200 10.98 -23.25 -31.45
N ASP A 201 12.13 -22.59 -31.41
CA ASP A 201 12.97 -22.50 -30.22
C ASP A 201 12.44 -21.41 -29.27
N ILE A 202 12.49 -21.65 -27.95
CA ILE A 202 11.87 -20.78 -26.94
C ILE A 202 12.95 -20.19 -26.05
N HIS A 203 13.03 -18.86 -26.01
CA HIS A 203 14.03 -18.14 -25.21
C HIS A 203 13.32 -17.26 -24.19
N LEU A 204 13.47 -17.56 -22.90
CA LEU A 204 12.88 -16.76 -21.83
C LEU A 204 13.87 -15.72 -21.31
N SER A 205 13.45 -14.47 -21.22
CA SER A 205 14.18 -13.38 -20.54
C SER A 205 13.34 -12.82 -19.40
N ILE A 206 13.91 -12.77 -18.20
CA ILE A 206 13.27 -12.36 -16.97
C ILE A 206 13.90 -11.05 -16.49
N LEU A 207 13.11 -9.97 -16.41
CA LEU A 207 13.52 -8.71 -15.79
C LEU A 207 12.81 -8.51 -14.46
N THR A 208 13.58 -8.38 -13.39
CA THR A 208 13.02 -8.21 -12.05
C THR A 208 13.85 -7.30 -11.16
N ASN A 209 13.26 -6.83 -10.05
CA ASN A 209 13.94 -5.99 -9.07
C ASN A 209 15.02 -6.78 -8.30
N GLN A 210 16.15 -6.14 -7.98
CA GLN A 210 17.28 -6.79 -7.31
C GLN A 210 16.91 -7.59 -6.05
N ARG A 211 16.06 -7.01 -5.18
CA ARG A 211 15.65 -7.68 -3.93
C ARG A 211 14.88 -9.00 -4.14
N SER A 212 14.31 -9.24 -5.31
CA SER A 212 13.60 -10.50 -5.59
C SER A 212 14.55 -11.62 -6.00
N MET A 213 15.78 -11.30 -6.42
CA MET A 213 16.80 -12.25 -6.89
C MET A 213 17.54 -12.97 -5.74
N THR A 214 16.80 -13.44 -4.74
CA THR A 214 17.35 -14.25 -3.64
C THR A 214 17.46 -15.72 -4.06
N ALA A 215 18.34 -16.47 -3.41
CA ALA A 215 18.49 -17.90 -3.69
C ALA A 215 17.16 -18.67 -3.59
N ASP A 216 16.35 -18.37 -2.57
CA ASP A 216 15.05 -19.01 -2.34
C ASP A 216 14.03 -18.69 -3.44
N ASN A 217 13.97 -17.44 -3.90
CA ASN A 217 13.04 -17.03 -4.97
C ASN A 217 13.47 -17.57 -6.33
N LEU A 218 14.77 -17.74 -6.57
CA LEU A 218 15.31 -18.24 -7.84
C LEU A 218 15.32 -19.77 -7.94
N ALA A 219 15.38 -20.48 -6.81
CA ALA A 219 15.43 -21.94 -6.79
C ALA A 219 14.27 -22.62 -7.54
N PRO A 220 13.01 -22.17 -7.44
CA PRO A 220 11.90 -22.72 -8.21
C PRO A 220 12.07 -22.60 -9.72
N LEU A 221 12.73 -21.54 -10.22
CA LEU A 221 12.93 -21.32 -11.65
C LEU A 221 13.83 -22.39 -12.29
N ARG A 222 14.69 -23.06 -11.51
CA ARG A 222 15.52 -24.18 -11.98
C ARG A 222 14.71 -25.37 -12.51
N LYS A 223 13.40 -25.42 -12.17
CA LYS A 223 12.48 -26.46 -12.64
C LYS A 223 11.87 -26.15 -14.01
N LEU A 224 12.05 -24.93 -14.54
CA LEU A 224 11.61 -24.58 -15.88
C LEU A 224 12.40 -25.41 -16.90
N ALA A 225 11.71 -26.09 -17.82
CA ALA A 225 12.43 -26.81 -18.87
C ALA A 225 13.02 -25.84 -19.90
N THR A 226 12.42 -24.66 -20.05
CA THR A 226 12.86 -23.58 -20.94
C THR A 226 14.06 -22.84 -20.36
N ALA A 227 15.13 -22.72 -21.16
CA ALA A 227 16.31 -21.95 -20.78
C ALA A 227 15.94 -20.47 -20.61
N PHE A 228 16.49 -19.83 -19.57
CA PHE A 228 16.20 -18.44 -19.27
C PHE A 228 17.43 -17.63 -18.92
N ALA A 229 17.37 -16.34 -19.24
CA ALA A 229 18.26 -15.32 -18.71
C ALA A 229 17.48 -14.47 -17.69
N ILE A 230 18.17 -14.00 -16.65
CA ILE A 230 17.59 -13.10 -15.64
C ILE A 230 18.50 -11.90 -15.46
N GLU A 231 17.90 -10.72 -15.46
CA GLU A 231 18.61 -9.46 -15.24
C GLU A 231 17.81 -8.52 -14.34
N GLU A 232 18.50 -7.55 -13.75
CA GLU A 232 17.86 -6.49 -12.99
C GLU A 232 17.04 -5.58 -13.90
N TRP A 233 15.83 -5.26 -13.45
CA TRP A 233 14.88 -4.38 -14.11
C TRP A 233 15.33 -2.92 -14.07
N THR A 234 15.31 -2.26 -15.23
CA THR A 234 15.29 -0.80 -15.38
C THR A 234 14.26 -0.44 -16.44
N VAL A 235 13.88 0.84 -16.54
CA VAL A 235 12.93 1.30 -17.57
C VAL A 235 13.50 1.03 -18.97
N GLU A 236 14.78 1.27 -19.17
CA GLU A 236 15.49 1.09 -20.44
C GLU A 236 15.57 -0.40 -20.81
N ARG A 237 15.86 -1.26 -19.83
CA ARG A 237 15.91 -2.71 -20.05
C ARG A 237 14.53 -3.30 -20.33
N GLU A 238 13.48 -2.82 -19.65
CA GLU A 238 12.10 -3.23 -19.94
C GLU A 238 11.74 -2.88 -21.40
N ALA A 239 11.98 -1.64 -21.82
CA ALA A 239 11.75 -1.20 -23.19
C ALA A 239 12.55 -2.05 -24.20
N ALA A 240 13.84 -2.30 -23.94
CA ALA A 240 14.69 -3.12 -24.81
C ALA A 240 14.26 -4.60 -24.85
N LEU A 241 13.76 -5.15 -23.74
CA LEU A 241 13.20 -6.50 -23.69
C LEU A 241 11.92 -6.59 -24.51
N LEU A 242 11.00 -5.65 -24.30
CA LEU A 242 9.73 -5.64 -25.01
C LEU A 242 9.95 -5.40 -26.51
N ALA A 243 10.86 -4.51 -26.91
CA ALA A 243 11.16 -4.25 -28.32
C ALA A 243 11.62 -5.51 -29.09
N ARG A 244 12.37 -6.42 -28.45
CA ARG A 244 12.86 -7.65 -29.09
C ARG A 244 11.95 -8.87 -28.93
N SER A 245 11.04 -8.85 -27.96
CA SER A 245 10.22 -10.03 -27.62
C SER A 245 8.98 -10.13 -28.49
N LEU A 246 8.62 -11.36 -28.87
CA LEU A 246 7.35 -11.62 -29.54
C LEU A 246 6.21 -11.71 -28.53
N VAL A 247 6.46 -12.35 -27.37
CA VAL A 247 5.44 -12.69 -26.38
C VAL A 247 5.89 -12.20 -25.00
N SER A 248 4.97 -11.64 -24.22
CA SER A 248 5.09 -11.42 -22.79
C SER A 248 4.28 -12.48 -22.05
N PHE A 249 4.94 -13.30 -21.24
CA PHE A 249 4.28 -14.28 -20.39
C PHE A 249 3.90 -13.64 -19.05
N LEU A 250 2.60 -13.42 -18.85
CA LEU A 250 2.05 -12.73 -17.69
C LEU A 250 1.06 -13.66 -16.95
N PRO A 251 1.55 -14.72 -16.28
CA PRO A 251 0.70 -15.61 -15.51
C PRO A 251 0.11 -14.86 -14.31
N VAL A 252 -1.14 -15.17 -13.97
CA VAL A 252 -1.84 -14.56 -12.85
C VAL A 252 -2.52 -15.65 -12.04
N ASN A 253 -2.16 -15.79 -10.77
CA ASN A 253 -2.90 -16.69 -9.87
C ASN A 253 -4.22 -16.05 -9.40
N ALA A 254 -5.09 -16.88 -8.81
CA ALA A 254 -6.40 -16.43 -8.32
C ALA A 254 -6.38 -16.01 -6.84
N GLN A 255 -5.27 -15.52 -6.28
CA GLN A 255 -5.26 -15.01 -4.91
C GLN A 255 -5.77 -13.56 -4.86
N SER A 256 -6.30 -13.13 -3.71
CA SER A 256 -6.97 -11.83 -3.58
C SER A 256 -6.12 -10.64 -4.07
N PHE A 257 -4.83 -10.61 -3.71
CA PHE A 257 -3.87 -9.60 -4.16
C PHE A 257 -3.78 -9.48 -5.69
N SER A 258 -3.90 -10.59 -6.41
CA SER A 258 -3.76 -10.66 -7.87
C SER A 258 -5.06 -10.32 -8.61
N ARG A 259 -6.22 -10.63 -8.02
CA ARG A 259 -7.53 -10.49 -8.67
C ARG A 259 -7.94 -9.05 -8.97
N VAL A 260 -7.40 -8.10 -8.22
CA VAL A 260 -7.75 -6.67 -8.32
C VAL A 260 -6.64 -5.82 -8.95
N LYS A 261 -5.62 -6.45 -9.52
CA LYS A 261 -4.49 -5.75 -10.14
C LYS A 261 -4.93 -4.98 -11.38
N SER A 262 -4.23 -3.88 -11.65
CA SER A 262 -4.45 -3.11 -12.86
C SER A 262 -3.98 -3.86 -14.11
N LEU A 263 -4.38 -3.36 -15.28
CA LEU A 263 -4.04 -3.91 -16.58
C LEU A 263 -2.63 -3.49 -17.07
N ASN A 264 -1.86 -2.77 -16.23
CA ASN A 264 -0.67 -2.04 -16.66
C ASN A 264 0.37 -2.91 -17.39
N ARG A 265 0.72 -4.10 -16.89
CA ARG A 265 1.72 -4.99 -17.52
C ARG A 265 1.25 -5.49 -18.89
N ALA A 266 -0.04 -5.83 -19.03
CA ALA A 266 -0.58 -6.27 -20.30
C ALA A 266 -0.63 -5.11 -21.30
N LEU A 267 -1.09 -3.93 -20.88
CA LEU A 267 -1.09 -2.74 -21.72
C LEU A 267 0.33 -2.38 -22.17
N THR A 268 1.29 -2.31 -21.26
CA THR A 268 2.70 -2.03 -21.58
C THR A 268 3.28 -3.02 -22.59
N ALA A 269 2.97 -4.32 -22.47
CA ALA A 269 3.40 -5.31 -23.44
C ALA A 269 2.74 -5.11 -24.83
N LEU A 270 1.43 -4.93 -24.86
CA LEU A 270 0.65 -4.79 -26.09
C LEU A 270 1.00 -3.50 -26.85
N THR A 271 1.16 -2.37 -26.15
CA THR A 271 1.57 -1.09 -26.76
C THR A 271 3.01 -1.11 -27.28
N ALA A 272 3.86 -2.00 -26.76
CA ALA A 272 5.19 -2.28 -27.31
C ALA A 272 5.18 -3.29 -28.47
N GLY A 273 4.00 -3.66 -29.00
CA GLY A 273 3.86 -4.65 -30.08
C GLY A 273 4.19 -6.07 -29.64
N THR A 274 4.03 -6.41 -28.37
CA THR A 274 4.30 -7.74 -27.84
C THR A 274 2.97 -8.45 -27.58
N GLN A 275 2.82 -9.70 -28.06
CA GLN A 275 1.66 -10.52 -27.72
C GLN A 275 1.65 -10.79 -26.21
N VAL A 276 0.49 -10.98 -25.61
CA VAL A 276 0.40 -11.38 -24.20
C VAL A 276 -0.12 -12.81 -24.10
N LEU A 277 0.64 -13.66 -23.40
CA LEU A 277 0.19 -14.98 -22.97
C LEU A 277 -0.03 -14.94 -21.46
N SER A 278 -1.30 -15.02 -21.04
CA SER A 278 -1.67 -14.96 -19.62
C SER A 278 -2.45 -16.21 -19.22
N SER A 279 -1.86 -17.00 -18.34
CA SER A 279 -2.48 -18.22 -17.81
C SER A 279 -3.00 -18.00 -16.39
N GLY A 280 -3.96 -18.81 -15.94
CA GLY A 280 -4.52 -18.75 -14.58
C GLY A 280 -5.80 -17.91 -14.48
N TYR A 281 -5.87 -16.97 -13.54
CA TYR A 281 -7.03 -16.08 -13.34
C TYR A 281 -7.20 -15.12 -14.54
N PRO A 282 -8.44 -14.81 -14.99
CA PRO A 282 -8.68 -13.95 -16.15
C PRO A 282 -8.58 -12.45 -15.80
N LEU A 283 -7.45 -12.01 -15.22
CA LEU A 283 -7.24 -10.61 -14.85
C LEU A 283 -7.41 -9.64 -16.03
N TYR A 284 -6.94 -10.06 -17.20
CA TYR A 284 -6.95 -9.26 -18.42
C TYR A 284 -8.19 -9.47 -19.29
N GLN A 285 -9.31 -9.95 -18.71
CA GLN A 285 -10.57 -10.11 -19.42
C GLN A 285 -11.03 -8.85 -20.21
N PRO A 286 -10.86 -7.60 -19.71
CA PRO A 286 -11.21 -6.42 -20.49
C PRO A 286 -10.47 -6.28 -21.83
N LEU A 287 -9.36 -7.02 -22.01
CA LEU A 287 -8.53 -7.05 -23.21
C LEU A 287 -8.58 -8.42 -23.91
N GLU A 288 -9.51 -9.32 -23.58
CA GLU A 288 -9.49 -10.75 -23.98
C GLU A 288 -9.27 -11.01 -25.47
N GLN A 289 -9.74 -10.13 -26.35
CA GLN A 289 -9.56 -10.22 -27.81
C GLN A 289 -8.09 -10.11 -28.26
N PHE A 290 -7.21 -9.63 -27.38
CA PHE A 290 -5.78 -9.40 -27.62
C PHE A 290 -4.88 -10.27 -26.73
N ILE A 291 -5.47 -11.16 -25.91
CA ILE A 291 -4.74 -11.96 -24.91
C ILE A 291 -4.85 -13.44 -25.26
N TYR A 292 -3.70 -14.10 -25.40
CA TYR A 292 -3.65 -15.55 -25.45
C TYR A 292 -3.83 -16.15 -24.06
N ARG A 293 -4.71 -17.14 -23.98
CA ARG A 293 -4.93 -17.98 -22.79
C ARG A 293 -4.37 -19.39 -22.95
N CYS A 294 -3.98 -19.75 -24.17
CA CYS A 294 -3.55 -21.08 -24.56
C CYS A 294 -2.27 -21.01 -25.41
N PRO A 295 -1.15 -21.63 -24.98
CA PRO A 295 0.09 -21.67 -25.75
C PRO A 295 -0.09 -22.27 -27.15
N ARG A 296 -0.95 -23.28 -27.29
CA ARG A 296 -1.20 -23.95 -28.58
C ARG A 296 -1.85 -23.00 -29.59
N GLN A 297 -2.83 -22.21 -29.16
CA GLN A 297 -3.46 -21.22 -30.02
C GLN A 297 -2.44 -20.19 -30.50
N LEU A 298 -1.62 -19.65 -29.59
CA LEU A 298 -0.55 -18.72 -29.94
C LEU A 298 0.38 -19.29 -31.02
N THR A 299 0.82 -20.53 -30.87
CA THR A 299 1.71 -21.17 -31.86
C THR A 299 1.02 -21.48 -33.18
N ALA A 300 -0.30 -21.75 -33.19
CA ALA A 300 -1.06 -21.97 -34.40
C ALA A 300 -1.21 -20.66 -35.18
N ASP A 301 -1.63 -19.60 -34.49
CA ASP A 301 -1.82 -18.27 -35.06
C ASP A 301 -0.48 -17.69 -35.56
N LEU A 302 0.62 -17.92 -34.84
CA LEU A 302 1.98 -17.57 -35.28
C LEU A 302 2.35 -18.22 -36.62
N LYS A 303 2.00 -19.50 -36.81
CA LYS A 303 2.28 -20.21 -38.08
C LYS A 303 1.41 -19.71 -39.23
N GLN A 304 0.20 -19.27 -38.91
CA GLN A 304 -0.76 -18.77 -39.89
C GLN A 304 -0.56 -17.28 -40.20
N GLY A 305 0.24 -16.55 -39.40
CA GLY A 305 0.37 -15.10 -39.50
C GLY A 305 -0.82 -14.34 -38.93
N GLU A 306 -1.69 -15.02 -38.18
CA GLU A 306 -2.97 -14.50 -37.69
C GLU A 306 -2.93 -14.20 -36.19
N LEU A 307 -1.82 -13.66 -35.70
CA LEU A 307 -1.68 -13.33 -34.27
C LEU A 307 -2.81 -12.38 -33.81
N LEU A 308 -3.29 -12.55 -32.57
CA LEU A 308 -4.35 -11.72 -31.99
C LEU A 308 -4.05 -10.21 -32.11
N MET A 309 -2.84 -9.79 -31.73
CA MET A 309 -2.33 -8.46 -32.10
C MET A 309 -1.62 -8.52 -33.45
N ARG A 310 -2.18 -7.84 -34.44
CA ARG A 310 -1.67 -7.68 -35.81
C ARG A 310 -2.16 -6.36 -36.39
N PRO A 311 -1.66 -5.88 -37.54
CA PRO A 311 -2.08 -4.60 -38.11
C PRO A 311 -3.59 -4.41 -38.19
N ALA A 312 -4.33 -5.45 -38.60
CA ALA A 312 -5.79 -5.43 -38.70
C ALA A 312 -6.52 -5.23 -37.35
N THR A 313 -5.89 -5.57 -36.22
CA THR A 313 -6.48 -5.47 -34.88
C THR A 313 -5.99 -4.26 -34.08
N VAL A 314 -5.06 -3.46 -34.60
CA VAL A 314 -4.56 -2.24 -33.93
C VAL A 314 -5.67 -1.22 -33.69
N ARG A 315 -6.54 -0.96 -34.68
CA ARG A 315 -7.66 -0.02 -34.49
C ARG A 315 -8.65 -0.50 -33.41
N PRO A 316 -9.17 -1.74 -33.47
CA PRO A 316 -9.97 -2.30 -32.37
C PRO A 316 -9.28 -2.23 -31.00
N PHE A 317 -7.95 -2.42 -30.96
CA PHE A 317 -7.16 -2.28 -29.74
C PHE A 317 -7.20 -0.83 -29.22
N CYS A 318 -6.91 0.16 -30.07
CA CYS A 318 -7.00 1.58 -29.68
C CYS A 318 -8.40 1.96 -29.16
N GLU A 319 -9.45 1.55 -29.87
CA GLU A 319 -10.85 1.78 -29.47
C GLU A 319 -11.16 1.16 -28.11
N ARG A 320 -10.62 -0.04 -27.83
CA ARG A 320 -10.78 -0.72 -26.54
C ARG A 320 -9.97 -0.07 -25.41
N THR A 321 -8.73 0.34 -25.68
CA THR A 321 -7.83 0.88 -24.66
C THR A 321 -8.15 2.32 -24.29
N HIS A 322 -8.71 3.10 -25.21
CA HIS A 322 -9.05 4.50 -24.96
C HIS A 322 -9.88 4.70 -23.68
N PRO A 323 -11.02 4.02 -23.45
CA PRO A 323 -11.78 4.19 -22.21
C PRO A 323 -11.11 3.58 -20.95
N LEU A 324 -10.11 2.72 -21.11
CA LEU A 324 -9.47 1.95 -20.04
C LEU A 324 -8.17 2.55 -19.51
N ALA A 325 -7.42 3.25 -20.35
CA ALA A 325 -6.03 3.61 -20.05
C ALA A 325 -5.54 4.90 -20.74
N ASP A 326 -6.42 5.64 -21.41
CA ASP A 326 -6.06 6.93 -22.01
C ASP A 326 -5.78 7.99 -20.95
N ILE A 327 -4.67 8.72 -21.11
CA ILE A 327 -4.20 9.70 -20.13
C ILE A 327 -5.19 10.85 -19.98
N GLU A 328 -5.68 11.41 -21.08
CA GLU A 328 -6.56 12.58 -21.05
C GLU A 328 -7.94 12.22 -20.48
N THR A 329 -8.49 11.09 -20.92
CA THR A 329 -9.78 10.56 -20.46
C THR A 329 -9.75 10.29 -18.96
N GLU A 330 -8.71 9.61 -18.47
CA GLU A 330 -8.58 9.28 -17.05
C GLU A 330 -8.36 10.54 -16.20
N THR A 331 -7.55 11.48 -16.70
CA THR A 331 -7.32 12.77 -16.05
C THR A 331 -8.61 13.58 -15.93
N LYS A 332 -9.40 13.65 -17.00
CA LYS A 332 -10.69 14.35 -16.99
C LYS A 332 -11.67 13.72 -16.02
N LYS A 333 -11.82 12.38 -16.04
CA LYS A 333 -12.67 11.64 -15.10
C LYS A 333 -12.28 11.91 -13.64
N LEU A 334 -10.98 11.89 -13.33
CA LEU A 334 -10.48 12.21 -12.00
C LEU A 334 -10.86 13.66 -11.61
N MET A 335 -10.64 14.62 -12.50
CA MET A 335 -10.94 16.03 -12.20
C MET A 335 -12.43 16.32 -12.08
N ASP A 336 -13.27 15.68 -12.89
CA ASP A 336 -14.73 15.76 -12.79
C ASP A 336 -15.19 15.21 -11.43
N PHE A 337 -14.65 14.06 -11.02
CA PHE A 337 -14.91 13.47 -9.71
C PHE A 337 -14.50 14.41 -8.57
N LEU A 338 -13.26 14.91 -8.59
CA LEU A 338 -12.73 15.75 -7.53
C LEU A 338 -13.43 17.12 -7.45
N SER A 339 -13.85 17.68 -8.58
CA SER A 339 -14.57 18.96 -8.65
C SER A 339 -16.04 18.81 -8.21
N GLY A 340 -16.63 17.63 -8.36
CA GLY A 340 -17.98 17.32 -7.89
C GLY A 340 -18.08 17.02 -6.39
N MET A 341 -16.97 16.98 -5.65
CA MET A 341 -16.98 16.72 -4.22
C MET A 341 -17.59 17.89 -3.44
N GLN A 342 -18.40 17.57 -2.45
CA GLN A 342 -18.92 18.56 -1.51
C GLN A 342 -17.83 18.99 -0.53
N SER A 343 -17.78 20.30 -0.21
CA SER A 343 -16.87 20.85 0.80
C SER A 343 -16.86 19.99 2.06
N PRO A 344 -15.67 19.60 2.57
CA PRO A 344 -15.60 18.76 3.75
C PRO A 344 -16.31 19.49 4.89
N GLN A 345 -17.34 18.87 5.45
CA GLN A 345 -17.97 19.40 6.64
C GLN A 345 -16.94 19.37 7.74
N ARG A 346 -16.60 20.55 8.28
CA ARG A 346 -15.77 20.63 9.49
C ARG A 346 -16.55 19.92 10.59
N LEU A 347 -15.99 18.84 11.13
CA LEU A 347 -16.55 18.16 12.28
C LEU A 347 -16.71 19.19 13.42
N PRO A 348 -17.95 19.54 13.83
CA PRO A 348 -18.18 20.53 14.86
C PRO A 348 -17.53 20.08 16.16
N GLY A 349 -16.79 20.98 16.83
CA GLY A 349 -16.31 20.72 18.20
C GLY A 349 -15.11 19.80 18.36
N GLN A 350 -14.46 19.32 17.29
CA GLN A 350 -13.15 18.68 17.42
C GLN A 350 -12.06 19.73 17.64
N SER A 351 -12.01 20.32 18.83
CA SER A 351 -10.97 21.28 19.25
C SER A 351 -9.63 20.56 19.41
N ASN A 352 -8.92 20.21 18.32
CA ASN A 352 -7.67 19.43 18.36
C ASN A 352 -7.68 18.45 19.53
N ALA A 353 -8.75 17.65 19.64
CA ALA A 353 -8.99 16.82 20.82
C ALA A 353 -7.68 16.07 21.07
N SER A 354 -7.20 16.13 22.32
CA SER A 354 -5.87 15.66 22.64
C SER A 354 -5.75 14.24 22.08
N PHE A 355 -4.85 14.04 21.13
CA PHE A 355 -4.68 12.76 20.46
C PHE A 355 -3.38 12.15 20.97
N ALA A 356 -3.32 10.83 21.01
CA ALA A 356 -2.11 10.11 21.36
C ALA A 356 -1.72 9.10 20.29
N VAL A 357 -0.41 8.98 20.05
CA VAL A 357 0.16 7.85 19.36
C VAL A 357 0.76 6.89 20.38
N ILE A 358 0.20 5.69 20.44
CA ILE A 358 0.69 4.61 21.29
C ILE A 358 1.67 3.76 20.48
N HIS A 359 2.92 3.77 20.93
CA HIS A 359 4.03 3.04 20.36
C HIS A 359 4.07 1.61 20.90
N GLY A 360 3.78 0.65 20.03
CA GLY A 360 3.84 -0.79 20.30
C GLY A 360 5.28 -1.34 20.31
N GLN A 361 5.41 -2.62 20.04
CA GLN A 361 6.68 -3.35 20.02
C GLN A 361 7.56 -2.97 18.81
N GLU A 362 6.99 -2.94 17.60
CA GLU A 362 7.68 -2.46 16.40
C GLU A 362 7.08 -1.13 15.96
N THR A 363 7.78 -0.02 16.21
CA THR A 363 7.36 1.32 15.78
C THR A 363 8.54 2.04 15.12
N LEU A 364 8.24 3.02 14.27
CA LEU A 364 9.25 3.90 13.69
C LEU A 364 9.52 5.09 14.63
N GLY A 365 10.80 5.43 14.83
CA GLY A 365 11.18 6.64 15.58
C GLY A 365 10.70 7.93 14.91
N ASP A 366 10.54 7.92 13.59
CA ASP A 366 9.95 9.02 12.83
C ASP A 366 8.51 9.29 13.23
N THR A 367 7.74 8.26 13.59
CA THR A 367 6.36 8.44 14.06
C THR A 367 6.32 9.20 15.38
N HIS A 368 7.25 8.91 16.30
CA HIS A 368 7.39 9.66 17.55
C HIS A 368 7.69 11.14 17.30
N LYS A 369 8.70 11.42 16.46
CA LYS A 369 9.06 12.80 16.09
C LYS A 369 7.90 13.53 15.39
N PHE A 370 7.16 12.83 14.54
CA PHE A 370 6.01 13.36 13.81
C PHE A 370 4.89 13.76 14.78
N ALA A 371 4.54 12.87 15.72
CA ALA A 371 3.54 13.15 16.76
C ALA A 371 3.91 14.37 17.60
N GLN A 372 5.16 14.45 18.08
CA GLN A 372 5.62 15.59 18.88
C GLN A 372 5.53 16.92 18.14
N LYS A 373 5.92 16.96 16.86
CA LYS A 373 5.81 18.17 16.03
C LYS A 373 4.37 18.63 15.82
N GLN A 374 3.41 17.69 15.83
CA GLN A 374 1.99 17.99 15.73
C GLN A 374 1.32 18.24 17.10
N ASN A 375 2.09 18.33 18.18
CA ASN A 375 1.59 18.43 19.56
C ASN A 375 0.66 17.26 19.97
N VAL A 376 0.82 16.10 19.34
CA VAL A 376 0.13 14.85 19.67
C VAL A 376 0.95 14.14 20.74
N LEU A 377 0.29 13.57 21.76
CA LEU A 377 0.97 12.86 22.84
C LEU A 377 1.65 11.60 22.29
N SER A 378 2.97 11.51 22.46
CA SER A 378 3.70 10.30 22.10
C SER A 378 3.85 9.40 23.33
N VAL A 379 3.23 8.22 23.26
CA VAL A 379 3.07 7.28 24.38
C VAL A 379 3.87 6.01 24.11
N ALA A 380 4.90 5.72 24.89
CA ALA A 380 5.55 4.41 24.86
C ALA A 380 4.75 3.40 25.69
N SER A 381 4.26 2.35 25.03
CA SER A 381 3.74 1.17 25.73
C SER A 381 4.86 0.46 26.50
N PRO A 382 4.56 -0.48 27.42
CA PRO A 382 5.61 -1.24 28.10
C PRO A 382 6.33 -2.21 27.17
N LEU A 383 5.86 -2.35 25.92
CA LEU A 383 6.45 -3.20 24.88
C LEU A 383 7.35 -2.42 23.92
N CYS A 384 7.32 -1.08 23.98
CA CYS A 384 8.11 -0.22 23.12
C CYS A 384 9.61 -0.33 23.44
N LYS A 385 10.40 -0.72 22.44
CA LYS A 385 11.86 -0.92 22.56
C LYS A 385 12.68 0.33 22.23
N LEU A 386 12.04 1.42 21.81
CA LEU A 386 12.76 2.64 21.45
C LEU A 386 13.13 3.45 22.70
N ASP A 387 14.38 3.89 22.78
CA ASP A 387 14.85 4.82 23.82
C ASP A 387 14.77 6.28 23.32
N LEU A 388 13.57 6.84 23.31
CA LEU A 388 13.26 8.23 22.91
C LEU A 388 12.53 8.97 24.02
N ASN A 389 12.58 10.32 24.04
CA ASN A 389 11.90 11.13 25.05
C ASN A 389 10.38 11.23 24.82
N PHE A 390 9.64 10.17 25.14
CA PHE A 390 8.18 10.11 25.06
C PHE A 390 7.49 11.07 26.04
N ASP A 391 6.28 11.50 25.71
CA ASP A 391 5.43 12.30 26.60
C ASP A 391 4.87 11.46 27.74
N VAL A 392 4.55 10.19 27.46
CA VAL A 392 4.05 9.23 28.43
C VAL A 392 4.79 7.90 28.23
N ARG A 393 5.16 7.22 29.32
CA ARG A 393 5.77 5.88 29.26
C ARG A 393 5.08 4.94 30.23
N PHE A 394 4.78 3.74 29.75
CA PHE A 394 4.37 2.63 30.59
C PHE A 394 5.58 1.76 30.88
N ARG A 395 5.79 1.38 32.14
CA ARG A 395 6.89 0.49 32.56
C ARG A 395 6.44 -0.43 33.67
N TYR A 396 6.91 -1.67 33.65
CA TYR A 396 6.76 -2.55 34.80
C TYR A 396 7.84 -2.24 35.85
N ASN A 397 7.46 -2.25 37.12
CA ASN A 397 8.38 -2.20 38.25
C ASN A 397 8.97 -3.59 38.53
N GLN A 398 9.88 -3.68 39.51
CA GLN A 398 10.57 -4.93 39.86
C GLN A 398 9.64 -6.04 40.37
N HIS A 399 8.45 -5.67 40.85
CA HIS A 399 7.43 -6.60 41.35
C HIS A 399 6.38 -6.96 40.28
N GLY A 400 6.56 -6.52 39.03
CA GLY A 400 5.61 -6.73 37.94
C GLY A 400 4.40 -5.79 37.96
N GLY A 401 4.32 -4.84 38.89
CA GLY A 401 3.32 -3.79 38.89
C GLY A 401 3.57 -2.77 37.78
N LEU A 402 2.51 -2.20 37.21
CA LEU A 402 2.61 -1.25 36.12
C LEU A 402 2.69 0.19 36.64
N MET A 403 3.65 0.96 36.14
CA MET A 403 3.79 2.39 36.38
C MET A 403 3.56 3.18 35.09
N VAL A 404 2.95 4.35 35.22
CA VAL A 404 2.86 5.35 34.15
C VAL A 404 3.71 6.55 34.51
N LEU A 405 4.62 6.91 33.60
CA LEU A 405 5.49 8.06 33.71
C LEU A 405 4.98 9.15 32.77
N VAL A 406 4.53 10.28 33.29
CA VAL A 406 4.05 11.42 32.49
C VAL A 406 5.07 12.54 32.52
N ASN A 407 5.54 12.97 31.35
CA ASN A 407 6.49 14.07 31.22
C ASN A 407 5.94 15.29 31.97
N LYS A 408 6.74 15.88 32.86
CA LYS A 408 6.31 17.01 33.70
C LYS A 408 5.78 18.19 32.88
N LYS A 409 6.25 18.37 31.64
CA LYS A 409 5.76 19.41 30.70
C LYS A 409 4.32 19.17 30.20
N LYS A 410 3.78 17.97 30.37
CA LYS A 410 2.42 17.55 29.97
C LYS A 410 1.49 17.36 31.18
N SER A 411 1.92 17.76 32.39
CA SER A 411 1.16 17.55 33.62
C SER A 411 -0.20 18.26 33.63
N SER A 412 -0.33 19.38 32.90
CA SER A 412 -1.59 20.11 32.76
C SER A 412 -2.69 19.34 32.02
N LEU A 413 -2.34 18.25 31.33
CA LEU A 413 -3.29 17.38 30.65
C LEU A 413 -3.81 16.26 31.57
N ILE A 414 -3.14 15.99 32.70
CA ILE A 414 -3.53 14.94 33.65
C ILE A 414 -4.86 15.35 34.31
N ASP A 415 -5.78 14.41 34.45
CA ASP A 415 -7.00 14.60 35.25
C ASP A 415 -6.64 15.12 36.65
N THR A 416 -7.23 16.25 37.03
CA THR A 416 -6.91 16.95 38.28
C THR A 416 -7.14 16.07 39.52
N ARG A 417 -8.01 15.07 39.45
CA ARG A 417 -8.27 14.10 40.51
C ARG A 417 -7.08 13.18 40.80
N LEU A 418 -6.14 13.06 39.86
CA LEU A 418 -4.95 12.22 39.97
C LEU A 418 -3.75 12.96 40.55
N ILE A 419 -3.74 14.31 40.54
CA ILE A 419 -2.62 15.13 41.02
C ILE A 419 -2.21 14.77 42.46
N PRO A 420 -3.14 14.57 43.43
CA PRO A 420 -2.76 14.21 44.79
C PRO A 420 -2.18 12.80 44.94
N LYS A 421 -2.28 11.97 43.91
CA LYS A 421 -1.82 10.57 43.89
C LYS A 421 -0.51 10.39 43.10
N LEU A 422 0.14 11.49 42.71
CA LEU A 422 1.39 11.45 41.97
C LEU A 422 2.56 11.21 42.92
N ASP A 423 3.39 10.25 42.58
CA ASP A 423 4.67 10.01 43.24
C ASP A 423 5.72 11.06 42.84
N PRO A 424 6.81 11.21 43.62
CA PRO A 424 7.88 12.14 43.31
C PRO A 424 8.43 11.98 41.89
N PRO A 425 8.82 13.07 41.22
CA PRO A 425 9.34 12.98 39.86
C PRO A 425 10.57 12.09 39.76
N THR A 426 10.63 11.26 38.71
CA THR A 426 11.80 10.47 38.34
C THR A 426 12.37 10.94 37.01
N LYS A 427 13.67 10.76 36.81
CA LYS A 427 14.35 11.16 35.58
C LYS A 427 14.58 9.94 34.68
N VAL A 428 14.13 10.01 33.43
CA VAL A 428 14.41 9.01 32.41
C VAL A 428 15.05 9.70 31.23
N LEU A 429 16.26 9.25 30.84
CA LEU A 429 17.12 9.95 29.90
C LEU A 429 17.34 11.41 30.36
N SER A 430 16.91 12.38 29.54
CA SER A 430 17.03 13.81 29.82
C SER A 430 15.73 14.47 30.28
N THR A 431 14.68 13.70 30.60
CA THR A 431 13.34 14.22 30.88
C THR A 431 12.87 13.83 32.29
N ASP A 432 12.26 14.78 33.00
CA ASP A 432 11.61 14.54 34.30
C ASP A 432 10.16 14.08 34.10
N TYR A 433 9.78 13.02 34.80
CA TYR A 433 8.47 12.39 34.72
C TYR A 433 7.80 12.34 36.09
N LEU A 434 6.52 12.71 36.13
CA LEU A 434 5.62 12.42 37.24
C LEU A 434 5.25 10.93 37.18
N VAL A 435 5.16 10.28 38.34
CA VAL A 435 4.96 8.83 38.43
C VAL A 435 3.56 8.53 38.95
N ILE A 436 2.88 7.58 38.29
CA ILE A 436 1.56 7.06 38.67
C ILE A 436 1.71 5.54 38.83
N ASP A 437 1.58 5.04 40.06
CA ASP A 437 1.45 3.60 40.30
C ASP A 437 0.02 3.15 39.97
N VAL A 438 -0.14 2.33 38.94
CA VAL A 438 -1.46 1.88 38.46
C VAL A 438 -2.18 1.07 39.53
N SER A 439 -1.47 0.27 40.33
CA SER A 439 -2.10 -0.56 41.37
C SER A 439 -2.72 0.26 42.50
N THR A 440 -2.13 1.42 42.79
CA THR A 440 -2.62 2.37 43.80
C THR A 440 -3.73 3.26 43.25
N VAL A 441 -3.55 3.74 42.01
CA VAL A 441 -4.44 4.76 41.42
C VAL A 441 -5.67 4.15 40.75
N PHE A 442 -5.51 2.97 40.12
CA PHE A 442 -6.54 2.23 39.39
C PHE A 442 -6.57 0.75 39.80
N PRO A 443 -6.88 0.43 41.07
CA PRO A 443 -6.84 -0.94 41.59
C PRO A 443 -7.82 -1.90 40.90
N ASP A 444 -8.82 -1.36 40.19
CA ASP A 444 -9.81 -2.12 39.44
C ASP A 444 -9.32 -2.58 38.05
N ILE A 445 -8.20 -2.04 37.55
CA ILE A 445 -7.61 -2.45 36.28
C ILE A 445 -6.64 -3.60 36.52
N ALA A 446 -7.03 -4.80 36.09
CA ALA A 446 -6.09 -5.91 36.03
C ALA A 446 -5.03 -5.66 34.95
N THR A 447 -3.75 -5.88 35.29
CA THR A 447 -2.62 -5.77 34.34
C THR A 447 -1.98 -7.14 34.04
N PRO A 448 -2.73 -8.12 33.50
CA PRO A 448 -2.19 -9.45 33.19
C PRO A 448 -1.25 -9.41 31.97
N GLY A 449 -0.48 -10.48 31.79
CA GLY A 449 0.34 -10.70 30.59
C GLY A 449 1.82 -10.32 30.74
N HIS A 450 2.21 -9.63 31.82
CA HIS A 450 3.63 -9.34 32.08
C HIS A 450 4.50 -10.61 32.13
N SER A 451 4.08 -11.62 32.87
CA SER A 451 4.81 -12.89 32.97
C SER A 451 4.90 -13.63 31.62
N LEU A 452 3.89 -13.46 30.75
CA LEU A 452 3.87 -14.10 29.42
C LEU A 452 4.84 -13.40 28.45
N ILE A 453 4.89 -12.07 28.45
CA ILE A 453 5.80 -11.35 27.54
C ILE A 453 7.27 -11.60 27.89
N GLN A 454 7.59 -11.86 29.17
CA GLN A 454 8.94 -12.23 29.61
C GLN A 454 9.45 -13.57 29.06
N LEU A 455 8.57 -14.44 28.55
CA LEU A 455 8.97 -15.70 27.93
C LEU A 455 9.55 -15.51 26.52
N GLU A 456 9.44 -14.32 25.94
CA GLU A 456 10.02 -13.89 24.65
C GLU A 456 9.67 -14.77 23.43
N SER A 457 8.72 -15.69 23.55
CA SER A 457 8.29 -16.53 22.43
C SER A 457 7.30 -15.79 21.52
N PRO A 458 7.26 -16.10 20.21
CA PRO A 458 6.24 -15.53 19.32
C PRO A 458 4.80 -15.79 19.79
N ALA A 459 4.51 -16.96 20.35
CA ALA A 459 3.18 -17.33 20.82
C ALA A 459 2.77 -16.55 22.07
N THR A 460 3.68 -16.41 23.04
CA THR A 460 3.41 -15.66 24.27
C THR A 460 3.31 -14.17 24.00
N ASN A 461 4.13 -13.63 23.09
CA ASN A 461 4.00 -12.25 22.61
C ASN A 461 2.64 -12.03 21.93
N ALA A 462 2.24 -12.94 21.04
CA ALA A 462 0.96 -12.85 20.36
C ALA A 462 -0.24 -12.89 21.32
N ALA A 463 -0.18 -13.70 22.37
CA ALA A 463 -1.23 -13.80 23.38
C ALA A 463 -1.28 -12.59 24.33
N ALA A 464 -0.11 -12.12 24.79
CA ALA A 464 -0.02 -11.04 25.78
C ALA A 464 -0.24 -9.65 25.16
N TYR A 465 0.19 -9.44 23.91
CA TYR A 465 0.15 -8.13 23.26
C TYR A 465 -1.23 -7.45 23.28
N PRO A 466 -2.33 -8.05 22.75
CA PRO A 466 -3.62 -7.38 22.72
C PRO A 466 -4.17 -7.08 24.13
N VAL A 467 -3.87 -7.93 25.11
CA VAL A 467 -4.28 -7.75 26.50
C VAL A 467 -3.54 -6.57 27.14
N ILE A 468 -2.22 -6.53 26.96
CA ILE A 468 -1.35 -5.46 27.45
C ILE A 468 -1.76 -4.12 26.86
N MET A 469 -1.93 -4.09 25.53
CA MET A 469 -2.30 -2.87 24.83
C MET A 469 -3.73 -2.43 25.16
N GLY A 470 -4.63 -3.36 25.48
CA GLY A 470 -6.00 -3.05 25.93
C GLY A 470 -6.03 -2.23 27.21
N TYR A 471 -5.33 -2.66 28.28
CA TYR A 471 -5.31 -1.86 29.51
C TYR A 471 -4.45 -0.60 29.37
N VAL A 472 -3.43 -0.57 28.50
CA VAL A 472 -2.66 0.66 28.22
C VAL A 472 -3.58 1.75 27.71
N ILE A 473 -4.46 1.40 26.77
CA ILE A 473 -5.46 2.32 26.23
C ILE A 473 -6.42 2.76 27.35
N GLU A 474 -6.95 1.82 28.14
CA GLU A 474 -7.87 2.14 29.24
C GLU A 474 -7.26 3.09 30.28
N ILE A 475 -6.04 2.80 30.75
CA ILE A 475 -5.32 3.65 31.70
C ILE A 475 -5.08 5.04 31.10
N LEU A 476 -4.70 5.10 29.83
CA LEU A 476 -4.45 6.37 29.14
C LEU A 476 -5.71 7.24 29.09
N TYR A 477 -6.89 6.65 28.81
CA TYR A 477 -8.18 7.34 28.85
C TYR A 477 -8.53 7.86 30.25
N ARG A 478 -8.18 7.14 31.32
CA ARG A 478 -8.44 7.58 32.70
C ARG A 478 -7.48 8.69 33.14
N ILE A 479 -6.24 8.68 32.65
CA ILE A 479 -5.26 9.74 32.95
C ILE A 479 -5.57 11.01 32.15
N PHE A 480 -6.01 10.86 30.90
CA PHE A 480 -6.32 11.95 29.98
C PHE A 480 -7.76 11.81 29.44
N PRO A 481 -8.77 12.28 30.17
CA PRO A 481 -10.17 12.18 29.74
C PRO A 481 -10.40 12.85 28.38
N GLY A 482 -11.15 12.19 27.48
CA GLY A 482 -11.45 12.68 26.14
C GLY A 482 -10.33 12.52 25.11
N LEU A 483 -9.25 11.82 25.45
CA LEU A 483 -8.09 11.60 24.57
C LEU A 483 -8.38 10.60 23.45
N GLY A 484 -8.28 10.98 22.18
CA GLY A 484 -8.26 10.01 21.08
C GLY A 484 -6.92 9.26 21.02
N SER A 485 -6.88 8.01 20.54
CA SER A 485 -5.61 7.30 20.38
C SER A 485 -5.51 6.49 19.09
N VAL A 486 -4.29 6.40 18.57
CA VAL A 486 -3.90 5.55 17.44
C VAL A 486 -2.65 4.75 17.79
N MET A 487 -2.58 3.51 17.33
CA MET A 487 -1.37 2.70 17.46
C MET A 487 -0.40 2.92 16.30
N SER A 488 0.90 2.97 16.60
CA SER A 488 1.98 3.04 15.60
C SER A 488 2.73 1.72 15.40
N GLU A 489 2.21 0.62 15.94
CA GLU A 489 2.74 -0.72 15.72
C GLU A 489 2.89 -1.02 14.21
N GLN A 490 3.89 -1.81 13.84
CA GLN A 490 4.24 -2.16 12.45
C GLN A 490 4.52 -3.67 12.30
N SER A 491 4.55 -4.42 13.40
CA SER A 491 4.84 -5.83 13.38
C SER A 491 3.82 -6.58 12.54
N LYS A 492 4.36 -7.39 11.63
CA LYS A 492 3.57 -8.35 10.83
C LYS A 492 3.30 -9.65 11.59
N ARG A 493 3.95 -9.84 12.74
CA ARG A 493 3.96 -11.10 13.50
C ARG A 493 3.03 -11.08 14.72
N LEU A 494 2.61 -9.90 15.16
CA LEU A 494 1.73 -9.75 16.31
C LEU A 494 0.27 -9.66 15.85
N PRO A 495 -0.68 -10.35 16.50
CA PRO A 495 -2.10 -10.17 16.25
C PRO A 495 -2.57 -8.83 16.83
N TRP A 496 -3.21 -8.02 15.99
CA TRP A 496 -3.75 -6.69 16.36
C TRP A 496 -5.21 -6.76 16.83
N ALA A 497 -5.63 -7.87 17.43
CA ALA A 497 -6.98 -8.00 17.96
C ALA A 497 -7.11 -7.19 19.26
N LEU A 498 -7.10 -5.87 19.17
CA LEU A 498 -7.56 -5.06 20.28
C LEU A 498 -9.07 -5.20 20.39
N PRO A 499 -9.62 -5.36 21.60
CA PRO A 499 -11.03 -5.10 21.81
C PRO A 499 -11.25 -3.63 21.45
N MET A 500 -11.75 -3.36 20.25
CA MET A 500 -12.28 -2.05 19.92
C MET A 500 -13.55 -1.88 20.76
N LYS A 501 -13.41 -1.46 22.02
CA LYS A 501 -14.40 -0.54 22.57
C LYS A 501 -14.29 0.65 21.65
N SER A 502 -15.23 0.78 20.73
CA SER A 502 -15.17 1.75 19.65
C SER A 502 -14.94 3.12 20.31
N ALA A 503 -13.78 3.74 20.07
CA ALA A 503 -13.54 5.13 20.44
C ALA A 503 -14.58 6.08 19.79
N PHE A 504 -15.40 5.55 18.88
CA PHE A 504 -16.51 6.20 18.20
C PHE A 504 -17.87 6.04 18.90
N GLU A 505 -18.09 5.10 19.83
CA GLU A 505 -19.34 5.06 20.62
C GLU A 505 -19.40 6.10 21.73
N VAL A 506 -18.28 6.76 22.07
CA VAL A 506 -18.24 7.78 23.12
C VAL A 506 -18.50 9.20 22.58
N VAL A 507 -18.70 9.35 21.26
CA VAL A 507 -18.92 10.66 20.60
C VAL A 507 -20.23 10.70 19.79
N GLN A 508 -21.12 9.73 19.96
CA GLN A 508 -22.56 9.88 19.66
C GLN A 508 -23.32 10.02 20.97
#